data_AF-A0A519EJS0-F1
#
_entry.id   AF-A0A519EJS0-F1
#
_cell.length_a   1.000
_cell.length_b   1.000
_cell.length_c   1.000
_cell.angle_alpha   90.00
_cell.angle_beta   90.00
_cell.angle_gamma   90.00
#
_symmetry.space_group_name_H-M   'P 1'
#
loop_
_entity.id
_entity.type
_entity.pdbx_description
1 polymer ?
#
loop_
_entity_poly.entity_id
_entity_poly.type
_entity_poly.pdbx_seq_one_letter_code
_entity_poly.pdbx_strand_id
1 'polypeptide(L)'
;FDAFHAGLRRRKTAIKQVLLAGDVVVGVGNIYASEALFLAGIRPTVAASRIGRPRALRLHAAVREILARAVEKGGSTLRDFSNIDGQSGYFQLEATVYGRAGEPCRVCATPIRQMRQGQRSTYFCPNCQKY
;
A
#
# COMPACT_ATOMS: atom_id res chain seq x y z
N PHE A 1 -4.84 -16.78 0.16
CA PHE A 1 -5.79 -15.84 0.78
C PHE A 1 -6.06 -16.15 2.26
N ASP A 2 -6.49 -17.35 2.65
CA ASP A 2 -6.92 -17.58 4.04
C ASP A 2 -5.81 -17.35 5.09
N ALA A 3 -4.58 -17.76 4.79
CA ALA A 3 -3.41 -17.46 5.62
C ALA A 3 -3.16 -15.94 5.79
N PHE A 4 -3.33 -15.16 4.71
CA PHE A 4 -3.21 -13.70 4.75
C PHE A 4 -4.27 -13.09 5.68
N HIS A 5 -5.54 -13.45 5.52
CA HIS A 5 -6.62 -12.95 6.37
C HIS A 5 -6.44 -13.39 7.84
N ALA A 6 -6.05 -14.63 8.10
CA ALA A 6 -5.72 -15.10 9.45
C ALA A 6 -4.55 -14.33 10.07
N GLY A 7 -3.52 -14.01 9.29
CA GLY A 7 -2.39 -13.19 9.70
C GLY A 7 -2.82 -11.78 10.13
N LEU A 8 -3.64 -11.11 9.32
CA LEU A 8 -4.17 -9.78 9.64
C LEU A 8 -4.96 -9.77 10.96
N ARG A 9 -5.78 -10.81 11.20
CA ARG A 9 -6.60 -10.93 12.42
C ARG A 9 -5.79 -10.97 13.72
N ARG A 10 -4.51 -11.34 13.66
CA ARG A 10 -3.62 -11.41 14.84
C ARG A 10 -2.93 -10.07 15.15
N ARG A 11 -3.13 -9.03 14.33
CA ARG A 11 -2.39 -7.76 14.43
C ARG A 11 -3.32 -6.60 14.81
N LYS A 12 -3.01 -5.94 15.93
CA LYS A 12 -3.73 -4.75 16.42
C LYS A 12 -3.18 -3.44 15.85
N THR A 13 -1.99 -3.48 15.23
CA THR A 13 -1.35 -2.33 14.60
C THR A 13 -2.02 -1.96 13.27
N ALA A 14 -1.73 -0.75 12.81
CA ALA A 14 -2.29 -0.22 11.57
C ALA A 14 -1.90 -1.08 10.36
N ILE A 15 -2.83 -1.30 9.43
CA ILE A 15 -2.65 -2.19 8.28
C ILE A 15 -1.44 -1.82 7.43
N LYS A 16 -1.17 -0.52 7.27
CA LYS A 16 0.01 -0.05 6.56
C LYS A 16 1.30 -0.54 7.20
N GLN A 17 1.39 -0.54 8.54
CA GLN A 17 2.55 -1.03 9.26
C GLN A 17 2.67 -2.56 9.17
N VAL A 18 1.55 -3.29 9.20
CA VAL A 18 1.54 -4.75 9.03
C VAL A 18 2.04 -5.15 7.64
N LEU A 19 1.61 -4.47 6.58
CA LEU A 19 2.12 -4.73 5.23
C LEU A 19 3.64 -4.47 5.12
N LEU A 20 4.13 -3.43 5.80
CA LEU A 20 5.56 -3.06 5.80
C LEU A 20 6.43 -3.99 6.66
N ALA A 21 5.85 -4.65 7.66
CA ALA A 21 6.59 -5.53 8.56
C ALA A 21 7.03 -6.83 7.87
N GLY A 22 6.40 -7.22 6.76
CA GLY A 22 6.77 -8.41 6.00
C GLY A 22 6.32 -9.75 6.60
N ASP A 23 5.65 -9.73 7.76
CA ASP A 23 5.27 -10.91 8.51
C ASP A 23 4.02 -11.61 7.96
N VAL A 24 3.07 -10.85 7.41
CA VAL A 24 1.86 -11.38 6.77
C VAL A 24 2.02 -11.56 5.26
N VAL A 25 2.82 -10.70 4.63
CA VAL A 25 3.15 -10.75 3.21
C VAL A 25 4.50 -10.08 2.98
N VAL A 26 5.40 -10.72 2.24
CA VAL A 26 6.74 -10.20 1.93
C VAL A 26 6.72 -9.36 0.64
N GLY A 27 7.73 -8.51 0.46
CA GLY A 27 7.93 -7.73 -0.78
C GLY A 27 7.08 -6.46 -0.91
N VAL A 28 6.21 -6.16 0.08
CA VAL A 28 5.38 -4.95 0.04
C VAL A 28 6.13 -3.76 0.65
N GLY A 29 6.83 -3.02 -0.21
CA GLY A 29 7.50 -1.75 0.15
C GLY A 29 6.55 -0.56 0.38
N ASN A 30 7.12 0.59 0.72
CA ASN A 30 6.33 1.79 1.08
C ASN A 30 5.44 2.32 -0.04
N ILE A 31 5.93 2.26 -1.27
CA ILE A 31 5.17 2.65 -2.46
C ILE A 31 3.97 1.70 -2.60
N TYR A 32 4.25 0.40 -2.74
CA TYR A 32 3.25 -0.63 -3.01
C TYR A 32 2.17 -0.72 -1.94
N ALA A 33 2.53 -0.59 -0.65
CA ALA A 33 1.53 -0.61 0.40
C ALA A 33 0.58 0.61 0.33
N SER A 34 1.05 1.80 -0.08
CA SER A 34 0.17 2.97 -0.20
C SER A 34 -0.81 2.80 -1.37
N GLU A 35 -0.31 2.34 -2.51
CA GLU A 35 -1.10 2.09 -3.71
C GLU A 35 -2.11 0.94 -3.52
N ALA A 36 -1.69 -0.18 -2.92
CA ALA A 36 -2.57 -1.32 -2.68
C ALA A 36 -3.71 -0.96 -1.71
N LEU A 37 -3.43 -0.15 -0.68
CA LEU A 37 -4.46 0.33 0.25
C LEU A 37 -5.42 1.31 -0.43
N PHE A 38 -4.92 2.16 -1.32
CA PHE A 38 -5.77 3.03 -2.14
C PHE A 38 -6.69 2.20 -3.05
N LEU A 39 -6.13 1.25 -3.80
CA LEU A 39 -6.87 0.37 -4.70
C LEU A 39 -7.91 -0.48 -3.96
N ALA A 40 -7.61 -0.93 -2.74
CA ALA A 40 -8.55 -1.67 -1.90
C ALA A 40 -9.62 -0.79 -1.21
N GLY A 41 -9.46 0.54 -1.25
CA GLY A 41 -10.32 1.50 -0.57
C GLY A 41 -10.20 1.46 0.96
N ILE A 42 -9.02 1.11 1.48
CA ILE A 42 -8.77 0.92 2.92
C ILE A 42 -7.85 2.03 3.43
N ARG A 43 -8.26 2.70 4.52
CA ARG A 43 -7.50 3.74 5.20
C ARG A 43 -6.27 3.09 5.87
N PRO A 44 -5.09 3.69 5.72
CA PRO A 44 -3.85 3.06 6.19
C PRO A 44 -3.74 2.96 7.72
N THR A 45 -4.58 3.69 8.46
CA THR A 45 -4.60 3.72 9.94
C THR A 45 -5.47 2.64 10.56
N VAL A 46 -6.25 1.89 9.77
CA VAL A 46 -7.13 0.84 10.31
C VAL A 46 -6.30 -0.25 10.94
N ALA A 47 -6.64 -0.66 12.16
CA ALA A 47 -6.05 -1.84 12.77
C ALA A 47 -6.29 -3.07 11.88
N ALA A 48 -5.24 -3.81 11.52
CA ALA A 48 -5.33 -4.93 10.57
C ALA A 48 -6.37 -5.98 10.99
N SER A 49 -6.48 -6.25 12.29
CA SER A 49 -7.47 -7.15 12.87
C SER A 49 -8.93 -6.74 12.68
N ARG A 50 -9.19 -5.46 12.38
CA ARG A 50 -10.55 -4.98 12.08
C ARG A 50 -10.96 -5.27 10.64
N ILE A 51 -10.02 -5.55 9.74
CA ILE A 51 -10.32 -5.77 8.32
C ILE A 51 -11.07 -7.08 8.12
N GLY A 52 -12.39 -6.97 7.93
CA GLY A 52 -13.25 -8.10 7.64
C GLY A 52 -12.93 -8.79 6.29
N ARG A 53 -13.34 -10.05 6.18
CA ARG A 53 -13.02 -10.94 5.05
C ARG A 53 -13.24 -10.33 3.65
N PRO A 54 -14.37 -9.65 3.34
CA PRO A 54 -14.57 -9.05 2.02
C PRO A 54 -13.53 -7.97 1.68
N ARG A 55 -13.12 -7.18 2.67
CA ARG A 55 -12.10 -6.13 2.49
C ARG A 55 -10.70 -6.73 2.41
N ALA A 56 -10.43 -7.77 3.20
CA ALA A 56 -9.19 -8.52 3.12
C ALA A 56 -9.01 -9.17 1.74
N LEU A 57 -10.09 -9.67 1.12
CA LEU A 57 -10.06 -10.20 -0.25
C LEU A 57 -9.63 -9.12 -1.25
N ARG A 58 -10.25 -7.93 -1.18
CA ARG A 58 -9.86 -6.80 -2.04
C ARG A 58 -8.42 -6.37 -1.82
N LEU A 59 -7.97 -6.30 -0.56
CA LEU A 59 -6.59 -5.95 -0.24
C LEU A 59 -5.61 -6.99 -0.78
N HIS A 60 -5.90 -8.28 -0.62
CA HIS A 60 -5.07 -9.35 -1.14
C HIS A 60 -4.97 -9.30 -2.67
N ALA A 61 -6.08 -9.05 -3.36
CA ALA A 61 -6.08 -8.85 -4.81
C ALA A 61 -5.26 -7.62 -5.22
N ALA A 62 -5.50 -6.47 -4.57
CA ALA A 62 -4.79 -5.22 -4.84
C ALA A 62 -3.27 -5.35 -4.63
N VAL A 63 -2.82 -6.03 -3.57
CA VAL A 63 -1.39 -6.28 -3.33
C VAL A 63 -0.79 -7.08 -4.48
N ARG A 64 -1.43 -8.18 -4.91
CA ARG A 64 -0.94 -8.99 -6.02
C ARG A 64 -0.88 -8.20 -7.32
N GLU A 65 -1.91 -7.41 -7.59
CA GLU A 65 -1.98 -6.58 -8.80
C GLU A 65 -0.88 -5.52 -8.84
N ILE A 66 -0.69 -4.78 -7.75
CA ILE A 66 0.36 -3.75 -7.65
C ILE A 66 1.75 -4.36 -7.79
N LEU A 67 2.02 -5.51 -7.15
CA LEU A 67 3.30 -6.19 -7.27
C LEU A 67 3.52 -6.77 -8.67
N ALA A 68 2.49 -7.35 -9.30
CA ALA A 68 2.58 -7.84 -10.67
C ALA A 68 2.94 -6.72 -11.66
N ARG A 69 2.25 -5.57 -11.57
CA ARG A 69 2.57 -4.38 -12.37
C ARG A 69 4.01 -3.89 -12.15
N ALA A 70 4.50 -3.95 -10.90
CA ALA A 70 5.87 -3.58 -10.58
C ALA A 70 6.90 -4.55 -11.21
N VAL A 71 6.59 -5.85 -11.23
CA VAL A 71 7.41 -6.87 -11.89
C VAL A 71 7.42 -6.69 -13.40
N GLU A 72 6.26 -6.50 -14.03
CA GLU A 72 6.13 -6.29 -15.47
C GLU A 72 6.93 -5.08 -15.95
N LYS A 73 6.89 -3.97 -15.19
CA LYS A 73 7.58 -2.73 -15.55
C LYS A 73 9.05 -2.68 -15.15
N GLY A 74 9.45 -3.54 -14.21
CA GLY A 74 10.80 -3.56 -13.65
C GLY A 74 11.60 -4.81 -13.99
N GLY A 75 11.11 -5.69 -14.88
CA GLY A 75 11.45 -7.11 -15.07
C GLY A 75 12.92 -7.53 -15.21
N SER A 76 13.87 -6.59 -15.21
CA SER A 76 15.32 -6.83 -15.14
C SER A 76 16.07 -5.95 -14.11
N THR A 77 15.50 -4.85 -13.65
CA THR A 77 16.12 -3.87 -12.72
C THR A 77 15.72 -4.10 -11.25
N LEU A 78 14.79 -5.01 -10.99
CA LEU A 78 14.41 -5.46 -9.64
C LEU A 78 15.54 -6.20 -8.89
N ARG A 79 16.69 -6.48 -9.51
CA ARG A 79 17.83 -7.14 -8.84
C ARG A 79 18.66 -6.18 -7.97
N ASP A 80 18.53 -4.87 -8.17
CA ASP A 80 19.35 -3.85 -7.49
C ASP A 80 18.55 -3.05 -6.43
N PHE A 81 17.62 -3.71 -5.71
CA PHE A 81 16.74 -3.07 -4.72
C PHE A 81 17.37 -2.67 -3.39
N SER A 82 18.68 -2.53 -3.34
CA SER A 82 19.38 -1.94 -2.20
C SER A 82 19.65 -0.48 -2.48
N ASN A 83 18.65 0.39 -2.34
CA ASN A 83 18.93 1.80 -2.06
C ASN A 83 17.91 2.36 -1.07
N ILE A 84 18.46 2.81 0.04
CA ILE A 84 17.84 3.07 1.34
C ILE A 84 16.86 4.25 1.31
N ASP A 85 16.84 5.04 0.23
CA ASP A 85 16.07 6.29 0.11
C ASP A 85 15.06 6.34 -1.06
N GLY A 86 14.71 5.19 -1.64
CA GLY A 86 13.43 5.02 -2.34
C GLY A 86 13.21 5.82 -3.63
N GLN A 87 14.26 6.35 -4.27
CA GLN A 87 14.18 6.88 -5.63
C GLN A 87 14.39 5.75 -6.65
N SER A 88 13.30 5.16 -7.11
CA SER A 88 13.27 4.19 -8.21
C SER A 88 12.29 4.69 -9.27
N GLY A 89 12.83 5.15 -10.41
CA GLY A 89 12.18 6.11 -11.32
C GLY A 89 10.97 5.63 -12.14
N TYR A 90 10.74 4.33 -12.31
CA TYR A 90 9.65 3.88 -13.20
C TYR A 90 8.28 3.76 -12.53
N PHE A 91 8.20 3.24 -11.30
CA PHE A 91 6.91 3.10 -10.63
C PHE A 91 6.38 4.43 -10.11
N GLN A 92 7.26 5.38 -9.79
CA GLN A 92 6.86 6.72 -9.32
C GLN A 92 6.07 7.50 -10.39
N LEU A 93 6.34 7.29 -11.69
CA LEU A 93 5.65 7.99 -12.79
C LEU A 93 4.15 7.65 -12.88
N GLU A 94 3.71 6.52 -12.32
CA GLU A 94 2.31 6.08 -12.36
C GLU A 94 1.63 6.01 -11.01
N ALA A 95 2.29 6.44 -9.93
CA ALA A 95 1.71 6.42 -8.59
C ALA A 95 0.35 7.14 -8.56
N THR A 96 -0.65 6.51 -7.96
CA THR A 96 -1.99 7.10 -7.81
C THR A 96 -2.05 7.99 -6.57
N VAL A 97 -1.36 7.61 -5.50
CA VAL A 97 -1.30 8.38 -4.24
C VAL A 97 0.12 8.62 -3.75
N TYR A 98 1.07 7.71 -3.99
CA TYR A 98 2.41 7.82 -3.45
C TYR A 98 3.16 9.06 -3.97
N GLY A 99 3.72 9.86 -3.06
CA GLY A 99 4.46 11.08 -3.42
C GLY A 99 3.58 12.24 -3.88
N ARG A 100 2.27 12.05 -4.00
CA ARG A 100 1.33 13.04 -4.56
C ARG A 100 0.62 13.88 -3.51
N ALA A 101 1.27 14.14 -2.36
CA ALA A 101 0.64 14.88 -1.27
C ALA A 101 0.21 16.29 -1.73
N GLY A 102 -1.03 16.69 -1.40
CA GLY A 102 -1.61 17.95 -1.85
C GLY A 102 -2.19 17.92 -3.26
N GLU A 103 -1.78 16.98 -4.12
CA GLU A 103 -2.35 16.85 -5.46
C GLU A 103 -3.77 16.27 -5.43
N PRO A 104 -4.61 16.58 -6.43
CA PRO A 104 -5.94 15.98 -6.54
C PRO A 104 -5.85 14.46 -6.73
N CYS A 105 -6.69 13.74 -5.99
CA CYS A 105 -6.89 12.31 -6.22
C CYS A 105 -7.40 12.07 -7.64
N ARG A 106 -6.79 11.12 -8.37
CA ARG A 106 -7.18 10.78 -9.75
C ARG A 106 -8.59 10.19 -9.89
N VAL A 107 -9.23 9.82 -8.77
CA VAL A 107 -10.58 9.24 -8.75
C VAL A 107 -11.64 10.26 -8.33
N CYS A 108 -11.35 11.12 -7.34
CA CYS A 108 -12.38 11.98 -6.74
C CYS A 108 -11.96 13.44 -6.54
N ALA A 109 -10.81 13.85 -7.08
CA ALA A 109 -10.20 15.18 -6.95
C ALA A 109 -9.87 15.65 -5.52
N THR A 110 -10.29 14.94 -4.46
CA THR A 110 -9.92 15.29 -3.07
C THR A 110 -8.40 15.25 -2.92
N PRO A 111 -7.77 16.29 -2.31
CA PRO A 111 -6.33 16.31 -2.12
C PRO A 111 -5.81 15.09 -1.38
N ILE A 112 -4.76 14.47 -1.91
CA ILE A 112 -4.08 13.35 -1.25
C ILE A 112 -3.43 13.85 0.03
N ARG A 113 -3.64 13.12 1.12
CA ARG A 113 -3.04 13.39 2.42
C ARG A 113 -1.79 12.56 2.60
N GLN A 114 -0.81 13.17 3.27
CA GLN A 114 0.35 12.48 3.80
C GLN A 114 0.23 12.40 5.33
N MET A 115 0.67 11.28 5.90
CA MET A 115 1.00 11.17 7.32
C MET A 115 2.29 10.36 7.50
N ARG A 116 2.86 10.38 8.70
CA ARG A 116 3.97 9.49 9.06
C ARG A 116 3.47 8.33 9.90
N GLN A 117 3.77 7.10 9.50
CA GLN A 117 3.48 5.89 10.29
C GLN A 117 4.80 5.16 10.55
N GLY A 118 5.24 5.14 11.81
CA GLY A 118 6.62 4.80 12.15
C GLY A 118 7.59 5.86 11.58
N GLN A 119 8.62 5.42 10.85
CA GLN A 119 9.58 6.29 10.17
C GLN A 119 9.36 6.39 8.65
N ARG A 120 8.17 6.01 8.16
CA ARG A 120 7.85 5.99 6.72
C ARG A 120 6.65 6.90 6.42
N SER A 121 6.76 7.69 5.35
CA SER A 121 5.66 8.49 4.82
C SER A 121 4.57 7.59 4.25
N THR A 122 3.31 7.90 4.53
CA THR A 122 2.14 7.21 4.01
C THR A 122 1.24 8.20 3.30
N TYR A 123 0.83 7.86 2.09
CA TYR A 123 -0.04 8.68 1.24
C TYR A 123 -1.38 7.98 1.03
N PHE A 124 -2.47 8.73 1.10
CA PHE A 124 -3.82 8.19 0.98
C PHE A 124 -4.82 9.27 0.59
N CYS A 125 -5.91 8.87 -0.07
CA CYS A 125 -7.04 9.75 -0.31
C CYS A 125 -8.07 9.60 0.83
N PRO A 126 -8.39 10.68 1.59
CA PRO A 126 -9.32 10.58 2.72
C PRO A 126 -10.77 10.28 2.29
N ASN A 127 -11.11 10.56 1.03
CA ASN A 127 -12.45 10.30 0.48
C ASN A 127 -12.57 8.91 -0.15
N CYS A 128 -11.58 8.43 -0.91
CA CYS A 128 -11.63 7.08 -1.49
C CYS A 128 -11.37 5.97 -0.46
N GLN A 129 -10.59 6.28 0.59
CA GLN A 129 -10.22 5.32 1.63
C GLN A 129 -10.99 5.63 2.93
N LYS A 130 -12.26 5.22 2.94
CA LYS A 130 -13.20 5.48 4.05
C LYS A 130 -13.15 4.43 5.16
N TYR A 131 -12.68 3.24 4.84
CA TYR A 131 -12.65 2.14 5.80
C TYR A 131 -11.38 2.14 6.60
#